data_AF-A0A928UHY5-F1
#
_entry.id   AF-A0A928UHY5-F1
#
_cell.length_a   1.000
_cell.length_b   1.000
_cell.length_c   1.000
_cell.angle_alpha   90.00
_cell.angle_beta   90.00
_cell.angle_gamma   90.00
#
_symmetry.space_group_name_H-M   'P 1'
#
loop_
_entity.id
_entity.type
_entity.pdbx_description
1 polymer ?
#
loop_
_entity_poly.entity_id
_entity_poly.type
_entity_poly.pdbx_seq_one_letter_code
_entity_poly.pdbx_strand_id
1 'polypeptide(L)'
;MIREIHLSSAFSLGANIWVSPHDNGTSVIKQLDYFTQFQLSKNSNKPLFMLYNHRLLPCTAIMQVHYKPSEKVAWIKNIFTVWEKQNKESLRIFLPKDFDAQLCKKYLTEIFPDSADISLVSED
;
A
#
# COMPACT_ATOMS: atom_id res chain seq x y z
N MET A 1 13.46 8.40 18.36
CA MET A 1 13.89 6.99 18.27
C MET A 1 13.00 6.32 17.24
N ILE A 2 13.40 6.34 15.96
CA ILE A 2 12.69 5.65 14.86
C ILE A 2 13.02 4.17 15.05
N ARG A 3 12.20 3.46 15.83
CA ARG A 3 12.40 2.02 16.06
C ARG A 3 12.06 1.29 14.77
N GLU A 4 13.09 0.99 13.99
CA GLU A 4 13.26 -0.25 13.23
C GLU A 4 12.00 -0.81 12.53
N ILE A 5 11.33 0.01 11.72
CA ILE A 5 10.26 -0.45 10.79
C ILE A 5 10.75 -1.63 9.93
N HIS A 6 12.04 -1.61 9.56
CA HIS A 6 12.69 -2.65 8.75
C HIS A 6 12.80 -4.03 9.44
N LEU A 7 12.55 -4.13 10.75
CA LEU A 7 12.55 -5.43 11.45
C LEU A 7 11.26 -6.24 11.26
N SER A 8 10.17 -5.59 10.86
CA SER A 8 9.01 -6.32 10.37
C SER A 8 9.27 -6.72 8.93
N SER A 9 9.23 -8.02 8.64
CA SER A 9 9.45 -8.58 7.30
C SER A 9 8.54 -7.94 6.24
N ALA A 10 7.33 -7.54 6.64
CA ALA A 10 6.36 -6.83 5.82
C ALA A 10 6.85 -5.47 5.30
N PHE A 11 7.78 -4.83 6.02
CA PHE A 11 8.32 -3.50 5.74
C PHE A 11 9.79 -3.52 5.28
N SER A 12 10.26 -4.68 4.82
CA SER A 12 11.60 -4.84 4.23
C SER A 12 11.83 -3.92 3.02
N LEU A 13 13.09 -3.59 2.75
CA LEU A 13 13.51 -2.84 1.57
C LEU A 13 13.08 -3.55 0.27
N GLY A 14 12.83 -2.78 -0.81
CA GLY A 14 12.66 -3.34 -2.17
C GLY A 14 11.56 -2.74 -3.03
N ALA A 15 10.60 -2.01 -2.45
CA ALA A 15 9.57 -1.30 -3.21
C ALA A 15 9.58 0.19 -2.90
N ASN A 16 9.56 1.02 -3.93
CA ASN A 16 9.59 2.48 -3.79
C ASN A 16 8.24 3.04 -3.33
N ILE A 17 7.14 2.43 -3.74
CA ILE A 17 5.80 2.88 -3.38
C ILE A 17 5.08 1.79 -2.60
N TRP A 18 4.64 2.14 -1.40
CA TRP A 18 3.87 1.26 -0.53
C TRP A 18 2.41 1.63 -0.59
N VAL A 19 1.54 0.66 -0.85
CA VAL A 19 0.11 0.86 -1.00
C VAL A 19 -0.60 0.19 0.15
N SER A 20 -1.26 0.98 0.97
CA SER A 20 -2.11 0.47 2.05
C SER A 20 -3.57 0.69 1.69
N PRO A 21 -4.45 -0.28 1.93
CA PRO A 21 -5.87 -0.03 1.92
C PRO A 21 -6.14 0.89 3.10
N HIS A 22 -7.04 1.83 2.86
CA HIS A 22 -7.61 2.62 3.93
C HIS A 22 -8.98 2.01 4.24
N ASP A 23 -9.00 1.17 5.27
CA ASP A 23 -10.19 0.69 5.96
C ASP A 23 -10.01 0.95 7.47
N ASN A 24 -11.08 0.96 8.26
CA ASN A 24 -11.00 1.24 9.70
C ASN A 24 -10.23 0.16 10.51
N GLY A 25 -9.65 -0.84 9.84
CA GLY A 25 -9.15 -2.08 10.44
C GLY A 25 -7.69 -2.41 10.16
N THR A 26 -7.04 -1.79 9.18
CA THR A 26 -5.70 -2.23 8.74
C THR A 26 -4.65 -1.97 9.81
N SER A 27 -3.95 -3.03 10.19
CA SER A 27 -2.88 -2.99 11.18
C SER A 27 -1.66 -2.23 10.65
N VAL A 28 -1.44 -2.26 9.33
CA VAL A 28 -0.31 -1.60 8.65
C VAL A 28 -0.28 -0.08 8.87
N ILE A 29 -1.41 0.62 8.73
CA ILE A 29 -1.46 2.08 8.96
C ILE A 29 -1.21 2.42 10.43
N LYS A 30 -1.74 1.63 11.36
CA LYS A 30 -1.50 1.83 12.79
C LYS A 30 -0.04 1.60 13.15
N GLN A 31 0.59 0.59 12.55
CA GLN A 31 2.03 0.33 12.70
C GLN A 31 2.85 1.49 12.13
N LEU A 32 2.54 1.93 10.90
CA LEU A 32 3.21 3.07 10.29
C LEU A 32 3.05 4.33 11.14
N ASP A 33 1.86 4.64 11.64
CA ASP A 33 1.63 5.77 12.52
C ASP A 33 2.40 5.67 13.83
N TYR A 34 2.44 4.49 14.44
CA TYR A 34 3.21 4.24 15.66
C TYR A 34 4.70 4.53 15.45
N PHE A 35 5.27 4.03 14.35
CA PHE A 35 6.70 4.14 14.10
C PHE A 35 7.14 5.49 13.53
N THR A 36 6.28 6.13 12.73
CA THR A 36 6.64 7.36 11.99
C THR A 36 6.06 8.63 12.61
N GLN A 37 5.03 8.50 13.45
CA GLN A 37 4.23 9.61 13.99
C GLN A 37 3.54 10.48 12.91
N PHE A 38 3.39 9.98 11.67
CA PHE A 38 2.78 10.73 10.56
C PHE A 38 1.27 10.97 10.69
N GLN A 39 0.57 10.20 11.53
CA GLN A 39 -0.87 10.31 11.72
C GLN A 39 -1.65 10.12 10.39
N LEU A 40 -1.19 9.18 9.55
CA LEU A 40 -1.83 8.69 8.34
C LEU A 40 -3.29 8.29 8.59
N SER A 41 -3.59 7.69 9.75
CA SER A 41 -4.96 7.36 10.16
C SER A 41 -5.88 8.58 10.26
N LYS A 42 -5.36 9.78 10.49
CA LYS A 42 -6.15 11.03 10.57
C LYS A 42 -6.46 11.65 9.21
N ASN A 43 -5.81 11.19 8.14
CA ASN A 43 -6.07 11.66 6.77
C ASN A 43 -7.19 10.87 6.07
N SER A 44 -8.02 10.16 6.85
CA SER A 44 -9.07 9.23 6.42
C SER A 44 -10.17 9.80 5.54
N ASN A 45 -10.31 11.13 5.49
CA ASN A 45 -11.36 11.80 4.73
C ASN A 45 -11.03 11.92 3.23
N LYS A 46 -9.80 11.57 2.81
CA LYS A 46 -9.42 11.60 1.40
C LYS A 46 -9.58 10.21 0.77
N PRO A 47 -10.21 10.10 -0.40
CA PRO A 47 -10.36 8.81 -1.10
C PRO A 47 -9.00 8.22 -1.52
N LEU A 48 -8.01 9.10 -1.74
CA LEU A 48 -6.63 8.75 -2.01
C LEU A 48 -5.71 9.77 -1.35
N PHE A 49 -4.66 9.27 -0.68
CA PHE A 49 -3.65 10.09 -0.03
C PHE A 49 -2.27 9.53 -0.36
N MET A 50 -1.33 10.41 -0.71
CA MET A 50 0.06 10.02 -0.99
C MET A 50 1.00 10.85 -0.13
N LEU A 51 1.87 10.18 0.61
CA LEU A 51 2.91 10.77 1.44
C LEU A 51 4.27 10.37 0.90
N TYR A 52 5.07 11.35 0.48
CA TYR A 52 6.45 11.13 0.11
C TYR A 52 7.34 11.21 1.35
N ASN A 53 8.20 10.22 1.56
CA ASN A 53 9.15 10.24 2.65
C ASN A 53 10.42 9.43 2.36
N HIS A 54 11.50 10.11 2.03
CA HIS A 54 12.79 9.48 1.75
C HIS A 54 13.69 9.27 2.97
N ARG A 55 13.27 9.67 4.18
CA ARG A 55 14.16 9.75 5.35
C ARG A 55 13.79 8.80 6.48
N LEU A 56 12.51 8.52 6.64
CA LEU A 56 11.97 7.80 7.80
C LEU A 56 11.45 6.41 7.44
N LEU A 57 11.37 6.11 6.14
CA LEU A 57 10.86 4.85 5.62
C LEU A 57 11.83 4.26 4.59
N PRO A 58 11.84 2.93 4.43
CA PRO A 58 12.61 2.24 3.40
C PRO A 58 11.97 2.32 2.01
N CYS A 59 10.94 3.14 1.83
CA CYS A 59 10.28 3.43 0.57
C CYS A 59 10.30 4.94 0.28
N THR A 60 10.07 5.33 -0.96
CA THR A 60 9.97 6.73 -1.40
C THR A 60 8.62 7.34 -1.02
N ALA A 61 7.54 6.56 -1.11
CA ALA A 61 6.20 7.05 -0.81
C ALA A 61 5.27 5.96 -0.24
N ILE A 62 4.30 6.41 0.56
CA ILE A 62 3.13 5.63 0.96
C ILE A 62 1.91 6.20 0.25
N MET A 63 1.17 5.34 -0.43
CA MET A 63 -0.14 5.61 -0.98
C MET A 63 -1.22 4.90 -0.15
N GLN A 64 -2.18 5.66 0.35
CA GLN A 64 -3.40 5.16 0.96
C GLN A 64 -4.54 5.27 -0.05
N VAL A 65 -5.26 4.17 -0.27
CA VAL A 65 -6.42 4.13 -1.16
C VAL A 65 -7.60 3.56 -0.40
N HIS A 66 -8.72 4.29 -0.35
CA HIS A 66 -9.93 3.83 0.34
C HIS A 66 -10.41 2.50 -0.23
N TYR A 67 -10.47 1.50 0.63
CA TYR A 67 -10.89 0.15 0.28
C TYR A 67 -12.32 -0.10 0.76
N LYS A 68 -13.13 -0.72 -0.11
CA LYS A 68 -14.41 -1.31 0.27
C LYS A 68 -14.48 -2.74 -0.24
N PRO A 69 -14.95 -3.71 0.57
CA PRO A 69 -15.09 -5.11 0.15
C PRO A 69 -15.91 -5.33 -1.13
N SER A 70 -16.90 -4.47 -1.39
CA SER A 70 -17.74 -4.52 -2.58
C SER A 70 -17.08 -3.94 -3.85
N GLU A 71 -15.96 -3.24 -3.73
CA GLU A 71 -15.34 -2.43 -4.81
C GLU A 71 -13.88 -2.86 -5.08
N LYS A 72 -13.54 -4.14 -4.89
CA LYS A 72 -12.17 -4.68 -5.02
C LYS A 72 -11.47 -4.32 -6.34
N VAL A 73 -12.18 -4.46 -7.46
CA VAL A 73 -11.64 -4.16 -8.80
C VAL A 73 -11.41 -2.65 -8.96
N ALA A 74 -12.31 -1.81 -8.46
CA ALA A 74 -12.17 -0.36 -8.51
C ALA A 74 -10.99 0.11 -7.65
N TRP A 75 -10.78 -0.52 -6.49
CA TRP A 75 -9.63 -0.25 -5.64
C TRP A 75 -8.30 -0.52 -6.35
N ILE A 76 -8.17 -1.68 -7.01
CA ILE A 76 -7.00 -1.99 -7.84
C ILE A 76 -6.83 -0.94 -8.94
N LYS A 77 -7.88 -0.60 -9.69
CA LYS A 77 -7.78 0.42 -10.76
C LYS A 77 -7.30 1.78 -10.22
N ASN A 78 -7.76 2.19 -9.03
CA ASN A 78 -7.35 3.46 -8.42
C ASN A 78 -5.86 3.46 -8.04
N ILE A 79 -5.35 2.36 -7.49
CA ILE A 79 -3.92 2.19 -7.20
C ILE A 79 -3.09 2.41 -8.46
N PHE A 80 -3.47 1.75 -9.55
CA PHE A 80 -2.70 1.80 -10.78
C PHE A 80 -2.80 3.12 -11.51
N THR A 81 -3.97 3.76 -11.47
CA THR A 81 -4.15 5.11 -12.05
C THR A 81 -3.18 6.12 -11.43
N VAL A 82 -2.86 5.96 -10.14
CA VAL A 82 -1.85 6.81 -9.49
C VAL A 82 -0.45 6.31 -9.77
N TRP A 83 -0.21 5.00 -9.72
CA TRP A 83 1.09 4.41 -10.02
C TRP A 83 1.63 4.74 -11.42
N GLU A 84 0.77 4.74 -12.45
CA GLU A 84 1.15 5.11 -13.81
C GLU A 84 1.66 6.56 -13.89
N LYS A 85 1.16 7.45 -13.03
CA LYS A 85 1.63 8.84 -12.93
C LYS A 85 2.96 8.96 -12.17
N GLN A 86 3.40 7.88 -11.52
CA GLN A 86 4.62 7.80 -10.72
C GLN A 86 5.72 7.02 -11.43
N ASN A 87 5.82 7.15 -12.76
CA ASN A 87 6.84 6.50 -13.58
C ASN A 87 6.95 4.97 -13.42
N LYS A 88 5.86 4.32 -12.98
CA LYS A 88 5.80 2.87 -12.79
C LYS A 88 6.87 2.31 -11.84
N GLU A 89 7.24 3.05 -10.79
CA GLU A 89 8.20 2.58 -9.78
C GLU A 89 7.74 1.31 -9.05
N SER A 90 8.63 0.53 -8.46
CA SER A 90 8.26 -0.72 -7.78
C SER A 90 7.17 -0.55 -6.70
N LEU A 91 6.15 -1.41 -6.73
CA LEU A 91 5.00 -1.37 -5.83
C LEU A 91 5.06 -2.48 -4.79
N ARG A 92 4.66 -2.14 -3.56
CA ARG A 92 4.30 -3.10 -2.52
C ARG A 92 2.89 -2.81 -2.06
N ILE A 93 1.97 -3.75 -2.29
CA ILE A 93 0.57 -3.61 -1.94
C ILE A 93 0.29 -4.47 -0.71
N PHE A 94 -0.05 -3.82 0.40
CA PHE A 94 -0.62 -4.47 1.57
C PHE A 94 -2.08 -4.80 1.25
N LEU A 95 -2.50 -6.03 1.46
CA LEU A 95 -3.85 -6.47 1.13
C LEU A 95 -4.78 -6.27 2.34
N PRO A 96 -6.03 -5.83 2.11
CA PRO A 96 -7.08 -5.92 3.12
C PRO A 96 -7.28 -7.37 3.57
N LYS A 97 -7.69 -7.56 4.83
CA LYS A 97 -7.90 -8.90 5.42
C LYS A 97 -8.89 -9.78 4.66
N ASP A 98 -9.87 -9.18 4.00
CA ASP A 98 -10.91 -9.85 3.21
C ASP A 98 -10.55 -9.95 1.72
N PHE A 99 -9.34 -9.55 1.32
CA PHE A 99 -8.87 -9.62 -0.05
C PHE A 99 -7.81 -10.69 -0.23
N ASP A 100 -8.24 -11.83 -0.77
CA ASP A 100 -7.36 -12.93 -1.14
C ASP A 100 -6.25 -12.50 -2.14
N ALA A 101 -5.03 -12.93 -1.86
CA ALA A 101 -3.85 -12.59 -2.64
C ALA A 101 -3.86 -13.23 -4.05
N GLN A 102 -4.40 -14.44 -4.21
CA GLN A 102 -4.48 -15.06 -5.54
C GLN A 102 -5.49 -14.34 -6.43
N LEU A 103 -6.64 -13.98 -5.87
CA LEU A 103 -7.65 -13.19 -6.55
C LEU A 103 -7.13 -11.80 -6.92
N CYS A 104 -6.38 -11.15 -6.01
CA CYS A 104 -5.70 -9.90 -6.31
C CYS A 104 -4.73 -10.08 -7.49
N LYS A 105 -3.82 -11.06 -7.45
CA LYS A 105 -2.89 -11.37 -8.56
C LYS A 105 -3.62 -11.56 -9.87
N LYS A 106 -4.73 -12.31 -9.88
CA LYS A 106 -5.54 -12.50 -11.09
C LYS A 106 -6.00 -11.17 -11.68
N TYR A 107 -6.59 -10.28 -10.86
CA TYR A 107 -7.00 -8.96 -11.32
C TYR A 107 -5.81 -8.10 -11.79
N LEU A 108 -4.66 -8.19 -11.11
CA LEU A 108 -3.45 -7.47 -11.52
C LEU A 108 -2.99 -7.93 -12.90
N THR A 109 -2.95 -9.23 -13.16
CA THR A 109 -2.54 -9.77 -14.46
C THR A 109 -3.56 -9.45 -15.56
N GLU A 110 -4.85 -9.49 -15.26
CA GLU A 110 -5.91 -9.15 -16.22
C GLU A 110 -5.91 -7.67 -16.61
N ILE A 111 -5.69 -6.77 -15.65
CA ILE A 111 -5.73 -5.32 -15.89
C ILE A 111 -4.35 -4.81 -16.35
N PHE A 112 -3.26 -5.41 -15.86
CA PHE A 112 -1.87 -4.97 -16.06
C PHE A 112 -0.91 -6.15 -16.25
N PRO A 113 -0.84 -6.73 -17.45
CA PRO A 113 0.01 -7.90 -17.73
C PRO A 113 1.51 -7.65 -17.57
N ASP A 114 2.00 -6.41 -17.71
CA ASP A 114 3.42 -6.03 -17.60
C ASP A 114 3.87 -5.68 -16.16
N SER A 115 3.23 -6.25 -15.13
CA SER A 115 3.41 -5.88 -13.71
C SER A 115 4.64 -6.51 -13.03
N ALA A 116 5.82 -6.39 -13.65
CA ALA A 116 7.05 -7.05 -13.21
C ALA A 116 7.52 -6.68 -11.78
N ASP A 117 7.16 -5.49 -11.27
CA ASP A 117 7.70 -4.96 -10.02
C ASP A 117 6.65 -4.79 -8.90
N ILE A 118 5.65 -5.68 -8.85
CA ILE A 118 4.59 -5.63 -7.83
C ILE A 118 4.72 -6.77 -6.82
N SER A 119 4.90 -6.40 -5.54
CA SER A 119 4.87 -7.31 -4.40
C SER A 119 3.55 -7.19 -3.64
N LEU A 120 2.96 -8.32 -3.24
CA LEU A 120 1.76 -8.36 -2.42
C LEU A 120 2.11 -8.84 -1.01
N VAL A 121 1.54 -8.19 0.00
CA VAL A 121 1.69 -8.53 1.40
C VAL A 121 0.31 -8.75 2.01
N SER A 122 -0.01 -9.99 2.39
CA SER A 122 -1.23 -10.30 3.12
C SER A 122 -1.07 -9.93 4.60
N GLU A 123 -2.14 -9.45 5.24
CA GLU A 123 -2.23 -9.44 6.71
C GLU A 123 -2.62 -10.86 7.16
N ASP A 124 -1.66 -11.63 7.67
CA ASP A 124 -1.94 -12.89 8.42
C ASP A 124 -2.61 -12.60 9.78
#